data_AF-A0A1N6XE77-F1
#
_entry.id   AF-A0A1N6XE77-F1
#
_cell.length_a   1.000
_cell.length_b   1.000
_cell.length_c   1.000
_cell.angle_alpha   90.00
_cell.angle_beta   90.00
_cell.angle_gamma   90.00
#
_symmetry.space_group_name_H-M   'P 1'
#
loop_
_entity.id
_entity.type
_entity.pdbx_description
1 polymer ?
#
loop_
_entity_poly.entity_id
_entity_poly.type
_entity_poly.pdbx_seq_one_letter_code
_entity_poly.pdbx_strand_id
1 'polypeptide(L)' 'MTTYRCFYAPLDKLGSPTMAEAGVLPFVQLQATNAEDALRKAHHVTGCPVTEAQRLEDAVQA' A
#
# COMPACT_ATOMS: atom_id res chain seq x y z
N MET A 1 1.08 -16.94 -5.03
CA MET A 1 0.35 -15.75 -4.56
C MET A 1 0.98 -14.55 -5.22
N THR A 2 0.18 -13.59 -5.67
CA THR A 2 0.70 -12.44 -6.40
C THR A 2 1.19 -11.38 -5.42
N THR A 3 2.31 -10.75 -5.73
CA THR A 3 2.85 -9.65 -4.92
C THR A 3 2.12 -8.36 -5.30
N TYR A 4 1.75 -7.57 -4.31
CA TYR A 4 1.15 -6.26 -4.50
C TYR A 4 1.97 -5.21 -3.76
N ARG A 5 2.08 -4.02 -4.36
CA ARG A 5 2.58 -2.80 -3.73
C ARG A 5 1.39 -1.90 -3.45
N CYS A 6 1.13 -1.64 -2.18
CA CYS A 6 0.02 -0.80 -1.74
C CYS A 6 0.55 0.52 -1.19
N PHE A 7 0.13 1.64 -1.78
CA PHE A 7 0.46 2.98 -1.32
C PHE A 7 -0.56 3.42 -0.29
N TYR A 8 -0.09 3.99 0.81
CA TYR A 8 -0.94 4.46 1.90
C TYR A 8 -0.66 5.91 2.24
N ALA A 9 -1.70 6.62 2.68
CA ALA A 9 -1.56 7.97 3.20
C ALA A 9 -1.33 7.88 4.72
N PRO A 10 -0.13 8.20 5.22
CA PRO A 10 0.12 8.20 6.65
C PRO A 10 -0.75 9.27 7.31
N LEU A 11 -1.43 8.88 8.37
CA LEU A 11 -2.18 9.82 9.20
C LEU A 11 -1.26 10.34 10.31
N ASP A 12 -1.36 11.62 10.61
CA ASP A 12 -0.76 12.21 11.82
C ASP A 12 -1.39 11.59 13.08
N LYS A 13 -0.79 11.81 14.25
CA LYS A 13 -1.35 11.37 15.55
C LYS A 13 -2.78 11.90 15.80
N LEU A 14 -3.19 12.96 15.11
CA LEU A 14 -4.55 13.49 15.13
C LEU A 14 -5.52 12.87 14.10
N GLY A 15 -5.08 11.93 13.26
CA GLY A 15 -5.90 11.32 12.20
C GLY A 15 -6.02 12.16 10.92
N SER A 16 -5.28 13.27 10.82
CA SER A 16 -5.22 14.10 9.61
C SER A 16 -4.24 13.50 8.60
N PRO A 17 -4.53 13.56 7.28
CA PRO A 17 -3.57 13.13 6.27
C PRO A 17 -2.33 14.00 6.34
N THR A 18 -1.21 13.41 6.78
CA THR A 18 0.09 14.08 6.74
C THR A 18 0.55 14.10 5.30
N MET A 19 0.86 15.29 4.80
CA MET A 19 1.63 15.40 3.57
C MET A 19 2.95 14.68 3.80
N ALA A 20 3.20 13.61 3.07
CA ALA A 20 4.52 13.00 3.06
C ALA A 20 5.52 14.11 2.67
N GLU A 21 6.46 14.45 3.56
CA GLU A 21 7.35 15.62 3.41
C GLU A 21 8.13 15.63 2.08
N ALA A 22 8.23 14.49 1.40
CA ALA A 22 8.91 14.33 0.11
C ALA A 22 7.98 14.30 -1.12
N GLY A 23 6.66 14.45 -0.96
CA GLY A 23 5.68 14.32 -2.06
C GLY A 23 5.49 12.89 -2.57
N VAL A 24 6.11 11.89 -1.93
CA VAL A 24 6.02 10.47 -2.26
C VAL A 24 5.23 9.75 -1.18
N LEU A 25 4.14 9.08 -1.55
CA LEU A 25 3.38 8.25 -0.62
C LEU A 25 4.20 7.02 -0.22
N PRO A 26 4.27 6.69 1.08
CA PRO A 26 4.89 5.44 1.52
C PRO A 26 4.09 4.24 0.99
N PHE A 27 4.77 3.11 0.87
CA PHE A 27 4.17 1.87 0.36
C PHE A 27 4.53 0.67 1.23
N VAL A 28 3.65 -0.34 1.20
CA VAL A 28 3.89 -1.68 1.75
C VAL A 28 3.79 -2.71 0.64
N GLN A 29 4.68 -3.70 0.65
CA GLN A 29 4.61 -4.84 -0.26
C GLN A 29 4.12 -6.07 0.48
N LEU A 30 3.09 -6.72 -0.05
CA LEU A 30 2.48 -7.89 0.56
C LEU A 30 1.93 -8.86 -0.48
N GLN A 31 1.79 -10.12 -0.07
CA GLN A 31 1.19 -11.15 -0.91
C GLN A 31 -0.33 -11.21 -0.66
N ALA A 32 -1.08 -11.16 -1.75
CA ALA A 32 -2.54 -11.21 -1.72
C ALA A 32 -3.08 -12.04 -2.88
N THR A 33 -4.30 -12.50 -2.71
CA THR A 33 -4.99 -13.31 -3.74
C THR A 33 -5.53 -12.43 -4.87
N ASN A 34 -5.94 -11.20 -4.55
CA ASN A 34 -6.44 -10.21 -5.49
C ASN A 34 -6.21 -8.78 -4.96
N ALA A 35 -6.57 -7.76 -5.74
CA ALA A 35 -6.34 -6.36 -5.37
C ALA A 35 -7.13 -5.93 -4.13
N GLU A 36 -8.36 -6.40 -3.95
CA GLU A 36 -9.19 -6.07 -2.78
C GLU A 36 -8.63 -6.68 -1.48
N ASP A 37 -8.19 -7.93 -1.53
CA ASP A 37 -7.48 -8.60 -0.44
C ASP A 37 -6.18 -7.85 -0.12
N ALA A 38 -5.48 -7.35 -1.15
CA ALA A 38 -4.28 -6.56 -0.96
C ALA A 38 -4.55 -5.25 -0.21
N LEU A 39 -5.60 -4.52 -0.61
CA LEU A 39 -6.03 -3.28 0.05
C LEU A 39 -6.41 -3.53 1.51
N ARG A 40 -7.20 -4.58 1.80
CA ARG A 40 -7.58 -4.92 3.18
C ARG A 40 -6.38 -5.28 4.03
N LYS A 41 -5.46 -6.10 3.50
CA LYS A 41 -4.24 -6.47 4.21
C LYS A 41 -3.33 -5.28 4.45
N ALA A 42 -3.14 -4.43 3.44
CA ALA A 42 -2.36 -3.20 3.58
C ALA A 42 -2.94 -2.30 4.66
N HIS A 43 -4.25 -2.06 4.65
CA HIS A 43 -4.93 -1.26 5.67
C HIS A 43 -4.81 -1.90 7.07
N HIS A 44 -4.91 -3.22 7.17
CA HIS A 44 -4.74 -3.93 8.43
C HIS A 44 -3.31 -3.82 8.99
N VAL A 45 -2.30 -3.86 8.12
CA VAL A 45 -0.88 -3.78 8.51
C VAL A 45 -0.48 -2.34 8.86
N THR A 46 -0.91 -1.35 8.08
CA THR A 46 -0.49 0.04 8.25
C THR A 46 -1.40 0.83 9.19
N GLY A 47 -2.64 0.39 9.40
CA GLY A 47 -3.67 1.15 10.10
C GLY A 47 -4.06 2.46 9.39
N CYS A 48 -3.61 2.65 8.16
CA CYS A 48 -3.76 3.88 7.39
C CYS A 48 -4.60 3.63 6.13
N PRO A 49 -5.36 4.64 5.65
CA PRO A 49 -6.08 4.54 4.39
C PRO A 49 -5.10 4.26 3.25
N VAL A 50 -5.40 3.21 2.50
CA VAL A 50 -4.63 2.76 1.34
C VAL A 50 -5.27 3.37 0.10
N THR A 51 -4.48 4.12 -0.67
CA THR A 51 -4.95 4.87 -1.84
C THR A 51 -4.90 4.04 -3.11
N GLU A 52 -3.91 3.16 -3.24
CA GLU A 52 -3.70 2.40 -4.46
C GLU A 52 -3.05 1.05 -4.18
N ALA A 53 -3.47 0.01 -4.92
CA ALA A 53 -2.84 -1.31 -4.92
C ALA A 53 -2.36 -1.65 -6.33
N GLN A 54 -1.05 -1.61 -6.53
CA GLN A 54 -0.41 -2.01 -7.77
C GLN A 54 -0.02 -3.49 -7.70
N ARG A 55 -0.48 -4.29 -8.65
CA ARG A 55 0.00 -5.67 -8.80
C ARG A 55 1.46 -5.63 -9.27
N LEU A 56 2.34 -6.23 -8.49
CA LEU A 56 3.69 -6.54 -8.93
C LEU A 56 3.61 -7.91 -9.58
N GLU A 57 3.42 -7.89 -10.89
CA GLU A 57 3.64 -9.07 -11.71
C GLU A 57 5.11 -9.44 -11.48
N ASP A 58 5.42 -10.72 -11.25
CA ASP A 58 6.80 -11.18 -11.29
C ASP A 58 7.33 -10.74 -12.65
N ALA A 59 8.06 -9.62 -12.66
CA ALA A 59 8.86 -9.23 -13.79
C ALA A 59 9.88 -10.36 -13.87
N VAL A 60 9.56 -11.36 -14.67
CA VAL A 60 10.56 -12.19 -15.29
C VAL A 60 11.45 -11.19 -16.01
N GLN A 61 12.52 -10.78 -15.32
CA GLN A 61 13.59 -10.02 -15.93
C GLN A 61 14.26 -11.03 -16.85
N ALA A 62 13.80 -11.04 -18.11
CA ALA A 62 14.38 -11.79 -19.21
C ALA A 62 15.75 -11.21 -19.59
#